data_AF-A0A965FXJ5-F1
#
_entry.id   AF-A0A965FXJ5-F1
#
_cell.length_a   1.000
_cell.length_b   1.000
_cell.length_c   1.000
_cell.angle_alpha   90.00
_cell.angle_beta   90.00
_cell.angle_gamma   90.00
#
_symmetry.space_group_name_H-M   'P 1'
#
loop_
_entity.id
_entity.type
_entity.pdbx_description
1 polymer ?
#
loop_
_entity_poly.entity_id
_entity_poly.type
_entity_poly.pdbx_seq_one_letter_code
_entity_poly.pdbx_strand_id
1 'polypeptide(L)' 'FAPAKTPRDIVLRLQSEVKKAMQVPKVREFFISGGWEPLASTPEELGKYVDAELVRYAEAARVAKIQPE' A
#
# COMPACT_ATOMS: atom_id res chain seq x y z
N PHE A 1 0.83 6.41 -1.23
CA PHE A 1 0.97 7.54 -0.29
C PHE A 1 0.80 8.86 -1.02
N ALA A 2 0.44 9.90 -0.29
CA ALA A 2 0.42 11.29 -0.74
C ALA A 2 1.16 12.14 0.31
N PRO A 3 1.57 13.40 0.01
CA PRO A 3 2.16 14.29 1.01
C PRO A 3 1.33 14.37 2.31
N ALA A 4 1.98 14.48 3.46
CA ALA A 4 1.33 14.34 4.78
C ALA A 4 0.14 15.29 5.01
N LYS A 5 0.10 16.42 4.32
CA LYS A 5 -0.96 17.45 4.43
C LYS A 5 -1.92 17.47 3.24
N THR A 6 -1.93 16.43 2.41
CA THR A 6 -2.93 16.32 1.35
C THR A 6 -4.33 16.27 1.97
N PRO A 7 -5.27 17.13 1.55
CA PRO A 7 -6.65 17.13 2.03
C PRO A 7 -7.32 15.75 1.95
N ARG A 8 -8.10 15.42 2.98
CA ARG A 8 -8.70 14.09 3.15
C ARG A 8 -9.65 13.73 1.99
N ASP A 9 -10.40 14.69 1.49
CA ASP A 9 -11.30 14.53 0.34
C ASP A 9 -10.55 14.16 -0.93
N ILE A 10 -9.37 14.74 -1.17
CA ILE A 10 -8.51 14.39 -2.32
C ILE A 10 -7.99 12.95 -2.17
N VAL A 11 -7.54 12.57 -0.98
CA VAL A 11 -7.09 11.19 -0.70
C VAL A 11 -8.21 10.18 -0.96
N LEU A 12 -9.42 10.47 -0.46
CA LEU A 12 -10.57 9.60 -0.63
C LEU A 12 -10.99 9.49 -2.10
N ARG A 13 -10.98 10.60 -2.85
CA ARG A 13 -11.26 10.59 -4.29
C ARG A 13 -10.24 9.72 -5.04
N LEU A 14 -8.95 9.89 -4.77
CA LEU A 14 -7.90 9.07 -5.39
C LEU A 14 -8.10 7.59 -5.08
N GLN A 15 -8.37 7.24 -3.82
CA GLN A 15 -8.59 5.85 -3.43
C GLN A 15 -9.81 5.25 -4.14
N SER A 16 -10.89 6.02 -4.28
CA SER A 16 -12.09 5.57 -5.00
C SER A 16 -11.78 5.24 -6.46
N GLU A 17 -11.02 6.10 -7.15
CA GLU A 17 -10.64 5.86 -8.55
C GLU A 17 -9.68 4.67 -8.70
N VAL A 18 -8.73 4.49 -7.78
CA VAL A 18 -7.87 3.30 -7.74
C VAL A 18 -8.71 2.03 -7.56
N LYS A 19 -9.68 2.04 -6.64
CA LYS A 19 -10.57 0.90 -6.42
C LYS A 19 -11.38 0.56 -7.66
N LYS A 20 -11.90 1.55 -8.38
CA LYS A 20 -12.59 1.36 -9.67
C LYS A 20 -11.65 0.77 -10.72
N ALA A 21 -10.43 1.27 -10.84
CA ALA A 21 -9.45 0.76 -11.79
C ALA A 21 -9.13 -0.73 -11.55
N MET A 22 -9.00 -1.17 -10.29
CA MET A 22 -8.76 -2.58 -9.94
C MET A 22 -9.95 -3.52 -10.20
N GLN A 23 -11.14 -2.97 -10.49
CA GLN A 23 -12.31 -3.74 -10.93
C GLN A 23 -12.34 -3.94 -12.45
N VAL A 24 -11.51 -3.21 -13.21
CA VAL A 24 -11.38 -3.40 -14.66
C VAL A 24 -10.62 -4.70 -14.92
N PRO A 25 -11.20 -5.70 -15.63
CA PRO A 25 -10.58 -7.01 -15.81
C PRO A 25 -9.17 -6.94 -16.39
N LYS A 26 -8.98 -6.15 -17.45
CA LYS A 26 -7.68 -5.95 -18.09
C LYS A 26 -6.61 -5.41 -17.13
N VAL A 27 -6.98 -4.53 -16.21
CA VAL A 27 -6.05 -3.99 -15.21
C VAL A 27 -5.69 -5.08 -14.20
N ARG A 28 -6.69 -5.84 -13.72
CA ARG A 28 -6.47 -6.96 -12.79
C ARG A 28 -5.58 -8.04 -13.40
N GLU A 29 -5.84 -8.44 -14.64
CA GLU A 29 -5.06 -9.42 -15.39
C GLU A 29 -3.60 -8.98 -15.59
N PHE A 30 -3.38 -7.68 -15.81
CA PHE A 30 -2.03 -7.13 -15.91
C PHE A 30 -1.24 -7.35 -14.61
N PHE A 31 -1.82 -7.08 -13.44
CA PHE A 31 -1.15 -7.34 -12.16
C PHE A 31 -0.92 -8.83 -11.91
N ILE A 32 -1.95 -9.66 -12.14
CA ILE A 32 -1.88 -11.11 -11.91
C ILE A 32 -0.83 -11.76 -12.83
N SER A 33 -0.78 -11.37 -14.11
CA SER A 33 0.22 -11.90 -15.05
C SER A 33 1.66 -11.51 -14.68
N GLY A 34 1.84 -10.41 -13.95
CA GLY A 34 3.11 -10.02 -13.34
C GLY A 34 3.43 -10.70 -12.01
N GLY A 35 2.58 -11.62 -11.53
CA GLY A 35 2.74 -12.30 -10.24
C GLY A 35 2.28 -11.50 -9.02
N TRP A 36 1.50 -10.43 -9.23
CA TRP A 36 1.01 -9.56 -8.15
C TRP A 36 -0.45 -9.87 -7.81
N GLU A 37 -0.77 -9.74 -6.53
CA GLU A 37 -2.16 -9.73 -6.07
C GLU A 37 -2.65 -8.28 -5.96
N PRO A 38 -3.62 -7.85 -6.81
CA PRO A 38 -4.10 -6.49 -6.77
C PRO A 38 -4.98 -6.24 -5.54
N LEU A 39 -4.52 -5.33 -4.68
CA LEU A 39 -5.24 -4.88 -3.49
C LEU A 39 -5.72 -3.44 -3.67
N ALA A 40 -6.99 -3.19 -3.35
CA ALA A 40 -7.62 -1.87 -3.37
C ALA A 40 -8.11 -1.47 -1.97
N SER A 41 -7.19 -1.44 -1.01
CA SER A 41 -7.48 -1.09 0.38
C SER A 41 -7.93 0.37 0.52
N THR A 42 -8.53 0.65 1.68
CA THR A 42 -8.78 2.02 2.15
C THR A 42 -7.48 2.68 2.61
N PRO A 43 -7.43 4.03 2.69
CA PRO A 43 -6.24 4.72 3.21
C PRO A 43 -5.90 4.30 4.64
N GLU A 44 -6.92 4.07 5.48
CA GLU A 44 -6.77 3.62 6.86
C GLU A 44 -6.22 2.20 6.96
N GLU A 45 -6.69 1.27 6.12
CA GLU A 45 -6.14 -0.09 6.06
C GLU A 45 -4.69 -0.10 5.61
N LEU A 46 -4.34 0.72 4.61
CA LEU A 46 -2.95 0.86 4.17
C LEU A 46 -2.06 1.39 5.29
N GLY A 47 -2.52 2.40 6.03
CA GLY A 47 -1.80 2.94 7.19
C GLY A 47 -1.52 1.87 8.25
N LYS A 48 -2.57 1.14 8.66
CA LYS A 48 -2.44 0.05 9.64
C LYS A 48 -1.49 -1.06 9.17
N TYR A 49 -1.56 -1.43 7.90
CA TYR A 49 -0.66 -2.43 7.33
C TYR A 49 0.80 -1.98 7.42
N VAL A 50 1.09 -0.73 7.04
CA VAL A 50 2.45 -0.21 7.07
C VAL A 50 2.97 -0.05 8.49
N ASP A 51 2.14 0.40 9.43
CA ASP A 51 2.54 0.48 10.86
C ASP A 51 2.93 -0.91 11.40
N ALA A 52 2.17 -1.96 11.06
CA ALA A 52 2.48 -3.32 11.46
C ALA A 52 3.76 -3.86 10.80
N GLU A 53 3.94 -3.60 9.50
CA GLU A 53 5.13 -4.03 8.78
C GLU A 53 6.39 -3.31 9.27
N LEU A 54 6.31 -2.02 9.60
CA LEU A 54 7.43 -1.27 10.17
C LEU A 54 7.93 -1.92 11.46
N VAL A 55 7.02 -2.31 12.37
CA VAL A 55 7.41 -3.02 13.61
C VAL A 55 8.08 -4.35 13.29
N ARG A 56 7.50 -5.13 12.36
CA ARG A 56 8.02 -6.45 11.97
C ARG A 56 9.42 -6.36 11.36
N TYR A 57 9.62 -5.43 10.42
CA TYR A 57 10.90 -5.26 9.75
C TYR A 57 11.96 -4.63 10.66
N ALA A 58 11.59 -3.70 11.54
CA ALA A 58 12.52 -3.16 12.54
C ALA A 58 13.07 -4.26 13.46
N GLU A 59 12.21 -5.16 13.92
CA GLU A 59 12.64 -6.29 14.75
C GLU A 59 13.51 -7.27 13.96
N ALA A 60 13.13 -7.60 12.72
CA ALA A 60 13.93 -8.45 11.86
C ALA A 60 15.34 -7.89 11.60
N ALA A 61 15.44 -6.58 11.31
CA ALA A 61 16.72 -5.90 11.10
C ALA A 61 17.58 -5.93 12.37
N ARG A 62 16.98 -5.69 13.55
CA ARG A 62 17.66 -5.75 14.85
C ARG A 62 18.24 -7.15 15.12
N VAL A 63 17.44 -8.19 14.91
CA VAL A 63 17.88 -9.60 15.09
C VAL A 63 19.00 -9.96 14.11
N ALA A 64 18.89 -9.52 12.86
CA ALA A 64 19.89 -9.75 11.82
C ALA A 64 21.13 -8.85 11.94
N LYS A 65 21.16 -7.91 12.89
CA LYS A 65 22.24 -6.92 13.09
C LYS A 65 22.54 -6.09 11.83
N ILE A 66 21.51 -5.80 11.04
CA ILE A 66 21.63 -4.93 9.86
C ILE A 66 21.75 -3.48 10.34
N GLN A 67 22.72 -2.75 9.81
CA GLN A 67 22.93 -1.32 10.10
C GLN A 67 22.65 -0.47 8.86
N PRO A 68 22.17 0.76 9.03
CA PRO A 68 22.13 1.73 7.94
C PRO A 68 23.54 2.04 7.45
N GLU A 69 23.68 2.31 6.16
CA GLU A 69 24.91 2.81 5.53
C GLU A 69 25.32 4.23 6.00
#